data_AF-A0A4V3SCD4-F1
#
_entry.id   AF-A0A4V3SCD4-F1
#
_cell.length_a   1.000
_cell.length_b   1.000
_cell.length_c   1.000
_cell.angle_alpha   90.00
_cell.angle_beta   90.00
_cell.angle_gamma   90.00
#
_symmetry.space_group_name_H-M   'P 1'
#
loop_
_entity.id
_entity.type
_entity.pdbx_description
1 polymer ?
#
loop_
_entity_poly.entity_id
_entity_poly.type
_entity_poly.pdbx_seq_one_letter_code
_entity_poly.pdbx_strand_id
1 'polypeptide(L)'
;MRAPLLLLGGIVVLSLAVARALSCVCSPLECDVLTDEDCPGGLTWDPCRCCKVCARVEGEPCGGLFGFSGTCAVGLQCVIMNLLTRTREMDEGVCTKIPGRWRRHCPHGPMMSGAGCNLVGEGIAAENGNVAAAGKCVCGPSVPWCPGEPRPYMYMTRHECRLNLEAKIAYGRTHSFHMQAYCDIRRYHAMRSACSAAAAR
;
A
#
# COMPACT_ATOMS: atom_id res chain seq x y z
N MET A 1 -18.73 -30.69 32.57
CA MET A 1 -18.13 -29.33 32.69
C MET A 1 -16.73 -29.17 32.05
N ARG A 2 -16.10 -30.23 31.48
CA ARG A 2 -14.73 -30.14 30.91
C ARG A 2 -14.66 -29.78 29.42
N ALA A 3 -15.69 -30.13 28.65
CA ALA A 3 -15.81 -29.79 27.23
C ALA A 3 -15.72 -28.28 26.91
N PRO A 4 -16.36 -27.35 27.67
CA PRO A 4 -16.25 -25.92 27.39
C PRO A 4 -14.83 -25.37 27.68
N LEU A 5 -14.13 -25.90 28.68
CA LEU A 5 -12.75 -25.51 28.99
C LEU A 5 -11.75 -25.98 27.92
N LEU A 6 -11.95 -27.17 27.36
CA LEU A 6 -11.14 -27.68 26.26
C LEU A 6 -11.38 -26.92 24.95
N LEU A 7 -12.64 -26.53 24.68
CA LEU A 7 -12.98 -25.68 23.53
C LEU A 7 -12.38 -24.27 23.67
N LEU A 8 -12.49 -23.65 24.85
CA LEU A 8 -11.90 -22.34 25.12
C LEU A 8 -10.37 -22.39 25.04
N GLY A 9 -9.73 -23.42 25.62
CA GLY A 9 -8.29 -23.62 25.52
C GLY A 9 -7.82 -23.83 24.07
N GLY A 10 -8.55 -24.63 23.29
CA GLY A 10 -8.26 -24.84 21.86
C GLY A 10 -8.39 -23.57 21.02
N ILE A 11 -9.42 -22.75 21.27
CA ILE A 11 -9.60 -21.46 20.60
C ILE A 11 -8.45 -20.51 20.95
N VAL A 12 -8.03 -20.43 22.21
CA VAL A 12 -6.92 -19.56 22.64
C VAL A 12 -5.60 -19.97 21.97
N VAL A 13 -5.28 -21.26 21.95
CA VAL A 13 -4.05 -21.78 21.30
C VAL A 13 -4.08 -21.53 19.79
N LEU A 14 -5.22 -21.75 19.13
CA LEU A 14 -5.37 -21.49 17.69
C LEU A 14 -5.28 -19.99 17.37
N SER A 15 -5.86 -19.13 18.21
CA SER A 15 -5.78 -17.68 18.06
C SER A 15 -4.35 -17.17 18.19
N LEU A 16 -3.58 -17.73 19.14
CA LEU A 16 -2.16 -17.43 19.32
C LEU A 16 -1.31 -17.92 18.15
N ALA A 17 -1.68 -19.02 17.49
CA ALA A 17 -0.98 -19.53 16.30
C ALA A 17 -1.25 -18.65 15.07
N VAL A 18 -2.49 -18.22 14.85
CA VAL A 18 -2.86 -17.31 13.73
C VAL A 18 -2.26 -15.92 13.93
N ALA A 19 -2.23 -15.41 15.17
CA ALA A 19 -1.56 -14.16 15.50
C ALA A 19 -0.06 -14.18 15.13
N ARG A 20 0.59 -15.34 15.22
CA ARG A 20 1.98 -15.54 14.79
C ARG A 20 2.15 -15.64 13.28
N ALA A 21 1.13 -16.07 12.53
CA ALA A 21 1.19 -16.14 11.07
C ALA A 21 1.10 -14.77 10.38
N LEU A 22 0.56 -13.76 11.07
CA LEU A 22 0.50 -12.37 10.62
C LEU A 22 1.57 -11.49 11.29
N SER A 23 2.43 -12.07 12.12
CA SER A 23 3.54 -11.34 12.75
C SER A 23 4.78 -11.45 11.88
N CYS A 24 5.41 -10.32 11.61
CA CYS A 24 6.73 -10.28 11.01
C CYS A 24 7.71 -11.13 11.84
N VAL A 25 8.37 -12.07 11.17
CA VAL A 25 9.55 -12.75 11.72
C VAL A 25 10.76 -12.00 11.20
N CYS A 26 11.56 -11.44 12.11
CA CYS A 26 12.77 -10.72 11.74
C CYS A 26 14.00 -11.55 12.08
N SER A 27 14.80 -11.85 11.06
CA SER A 27 16.11 -12.50 11.19
C SER A 27 17.17 -11.60 10.57
N PRO A 28 17.79 -10.69 11.34
CA PRO A 28 18.75 -9.72 10.81
C PRO A 28 19.97 -10.35 10.14
N LEU A 29 20.29 -11.60 10.49
CA LEU A 29 21.42 -12.35 9.94
C LEU A 29 21.16 -12.86 8.51
N GLU A 30 19.90 -12.94 8.10
CA GLU A 30 19.48 -13.36 6.76
C GLU A 30 19.26 -12.15 5.82
N CYS A 31 19.45 -10.92 6.31
CA CYS A 31 19.32 -9.72 5.50
C CYS A 31 20.52 -9.57 4.55
N ASP A 32 20.24 -9.12 3.32
CA ASP A 32 21.28 -8.73 2.37
C ASP A 32 22.05 -7.50 2.87
N VAL A 33 23.37 -7.52 2.68
CA VAL A 33 24.24 -6.37 2.97
C VAL A 33 24.25 -5.46 1.75
N LEU A 34 23.40 -4.44 1.78
CA LEU A 34 23.30 -3.42 0.73
C LEU A 34 23.95 -2.11 1.16
N THR A 35 24.62 -1.46 0.22
CA THR A 35 25.16 -0.10 0.37
C THR A 35 24.36 0.90 -0.47
N ASP A 36 24.54 2.19 -0.21
CA ASP A 36 23.86 3.24 -1.00
C ASP A 36 24.30 3.23 -2.48
N GLU A 37 25.49 2.71 -2.79
CA GLU A 37 25.97 2.57 -4.18
C GLU A 37 25.23 1.47 -4.95
N ASP A 38 24.69 0.46 -4.26
CA ASP A 38 23.94 -0.64 -4.86
C ASP A 38 22.49 -0.21 -5.21
N CYS A 39 21.99 0.83 -4.52
CA CYS A 39 20.60 1.26 -4.62
C CYS A 39 20.52 2.70 -5.16
N PRO A 40 20.23 2.91 -6.46
CA PRO A 40 20.15 4.26 -7.04
C PRO A 40 19.06 5.13 -6.42
N GLY A 41 18.03 4.53 -5.81
CA GLY A 41 16.98 5.22 -5.04
C GLY A 41 17.30 5.41 -3.55
N GLY A 42 18.46 4.96 -3.09
CA GLY A 42 18.82 4.86 -1.68
C GLY A 42 18.17 3.67 -0.97
N LEU A 43 18.52 3.50 0.31
CA LEU A 43 18.03 2.40 1.14
C LEU A 43 16.77 2.79 1.93
N THR A 44 15.77 1.90 1.90
CA THR A 44 14.57 1.95 2.75
C THR A 44 14.44 0.68 3.59
N TRP A 45 13.48 0.66 4.50
CA TRP A 45 13.13 -0.53 5.26
C TRP A 45 12.08 -1.37 4.53
N ASP A 46 12.17 -2.69 4.68
CA ASP A 46 11.09 -3.59 4.31
C ASP A 46 9.80 -3.29 5.12
N PRO A 47 8.63 -3.82 4.70
CA PRO A 47 7.37 -3.61 5.43
C PRO A 47 7.38 -4.05 6.90
N CYS A 48 8.24 -5.01 7.24
CA CYS A 48 8.42 -5.53 8.58
C CYS A 48 9.43 -4.72 9.42
N ARG A 49 10.07 -3.72 8.83
CA ARG A 49 11.19 -2.94 9.37
C ARG A 49 12.34 -3.82 9.89
N CYS A 50 12.63 -4.92 9.21
CA CYS A 50 13.70 -5.84 9.58
C CYS A 50 14.96 -5.61 8.77
N CYS A 51 14.85 -5.68 7.44
CA CYS A 51 15.98 -5.56 6.53
C CYS A 51 15.98 -4.21 5.79
N LYS A 52 17.18 -3.75 5.44
CA LYS A 52 17.36 -2.67 4.47
C LYS A 52 17.17 -3.25 3.05
N VAL A 53 16.40 -2.54 2.23
CA VAL A 53 16.11 -2.88 0.85
C VAL A 53 16.22 -1.63 -0.02
N CYS A 54 16.43 -1.80 -1.33
CA CYS A 54 16.45 -0.65 -2.23
C CYS A 54 15.07 0.02 -2.31
N ALA A 55 15.05 1.34 -2.24
CA ALA A 55 13.85 2.12 -2.49
C ALA A 55 13.52 2.12 -4.00
N ARG A 56 12.22 2.15 -4.30
CA ARG A 56 11.70 2.12 -5.67
C ARG A 56 11.94 3.45 -6.38
N VAL A 57 12.49 3.40 -7.59
CA VAL A 57 12.79 4.59 -8.38
C VAL A 57 11.60 5.03 -9.24
N GLU A 58 11.73 6.16 -9.93
CA GLU A 58 10.64 6.71 -10.74
C GLU A 58 10.18 5.72 -11.82
N GLY A 59 8.86 5.47 -11.87
CA GLY A 59 8.24 4.52 -12.80
C GLY A 59 8.10 3.09 -12.28
N GLU A 60 8.70 2.76 -11.14
CA GLU A 60 8.58 1.42 -10.55
C GLU A 60 7.29 1.24 -9.72
N PRO A 61 6.79 -0.01 -9.60
CA PRO A 61 5.65 -0.31 -8.75
C PRO A 61 5.96 -0.07 -7.27
N CYS A 62 4.94 0.32 -6.52
CA CYS A 62 5.04 0.62 -5.09
C CYS A 62 3.73 0.34 -4.35
N GLY A 63 3.79 0.27 -3.01
CA GLY A 63 2.62 0.01 -2.19
C GLY A 63 2.22 -1.46 -2.23
N GLY A 64 0.99 -1.74 -2.66
CA GLY A 64 0.42 -3.09 -2.65
C GLY A 64 0.02 -3.54 -1.24
N LEU A 65 -0.52 -4.77 -1.16
CA LEU A 65 -0.97 -5.35 0.10
C LEU A 65 0.22 -5.42 1.08
N PHE A 66 0.05 -4.86 2.29
CA PHE A 66 1.11 -4.72 3.30
C PHE A 66 2.39 -4.02 2.80
N GLY A 67 2.36 -3.24 1.71
CA GLY A 67 3.54 -2.52 1.22
C GLY A 67 4.58 -3.38 0.47
N PHE A 68 4.25 -4.62 0.09
CA PHE A 68 5.19 -5.55 -0.54
C PHE A 68 5.66 -5.15 -1.96
N SER A 69 4.91 -4.32 -2.70
CA SER A 69 5.40 -3.79 -3.98
C SER A 69 6.58 -2.81 -3.78
N GLY A 70 6.80 -2.34 -2.55
CA GLY A 70 7.97 -1.55 -2.16
C GLY A 70 7.65 -0.10 -1.80
N THR A 71 8.66 0.59 -1.30
CA THR A 71 8.57 1.99 -0.86
C THR A 71 9.37 2.88 -1.80
N CYS A 72 8.78 3.99 -2.24
CA CYS A 72 9.44 4.91 -3.16
C CYS A 72 10.65 5.61 -2.54
N ALA A 73 11.64 5.91 -3.39
CA ALA A 73 12.81 6.71 -3.06
C ALA A 73 12.44 8.12 -2.57
N VAL A 74 13.38 8.76 -1.87
CA VAL A 74 13.20 10.10 -1.32
C VAL A 74 12.84 11.09 -2.43
N GLY A 75 11.74 11.82 -2.24
CA GLY A 75 11.27 12.81 -3.22
C GLY A 75 10.32 12.26 -4.29
N LEU A 76 9.94 10.99 -4.21
CA LEU A 76 8.88 10.37 -5.00
C LEU A 76 7.63 10.10 -4.14
N GLN A 77 6.48 9.95 -4.79
CA GLN A 77 5.22 9.56 -4.17
C GLN A 77 4.66 8.31 -4.84
N CYS A 78 4.10 7.41 -4.04
CA CYS A 78 3.41 6.25 -4.57
C CYS A 78 2.00 6.65 -5.02
N VAL A 79 1.84 6.90 -6.33
CA VAL A 79 0.56 7.33 -6.90
C VAL A 79 -0.21 6.11 -7.39
N ILE A 80 -1.43 5.97 -6.86
CA ILE A 80 -2.31 4.83 -7.15
C ILE A 80 -3.02 5.11 -8.47
N MET A 81 -2.66 4.34 -9.50
CA MET A 81 -3.15 4.57 -10.86
C MET A 81 -4.38 3.73 -11.23
N ASN A 82 -4.60 2.59 -10.56
CA ASN A 82 -5.68 1.66 -10.90
C ASN A 82 -6.55 1.35 -9.67
N LEU A 83 -7.84 1.66 -9.78
CA LEU A 83 -8.85 1.36 -8.77
C LEU A 83 -9.74 0.16 -9.14
N LEU A 84 -9.60 -0.37 -10.35
CA LEU A 84 -10.60 -1.25 -10.98
C LEU A 84 -10.08 -2.61 -11.44
N THR A 85 -8.80 -2.94 -11.28
CA THR A 85 -8.29 -4.25 -11.69
C THR A 85 -8.85 -5.33 -10.76
N ARG A 86 -9.76 -6.13 -11.32
CA ARG A 86 -10.48 -7.29 -10.73
C ARG A 86 -9.56 -8.42 -10.22
N THR A 87 -8.26 -8.19 -10.22
CA THR A 87 -7.18 -9.15 -9.94
C THR A 87 -6.38 -8.64 -8.75
N ARG A 88 -6.76 -9.02 -7.53
CA ARG A 88 -5.91 -9.25 -6.34
C ARG A 88 -4.73 -8.30 -5.97
N GLU A 89 -4.58 -7.15 -6.59
CA GLU A 89 -3.48 -6.18 -6.40
C GLU A 89 -4.06 -4.92 -5.73
N MET A 90 -4.50 -5.09 -4.49
CA MET A 90 -5.00 -3.97 -3.70
C MET A 90 -3.81 -3.06 -3.37
N ASP A 91 -3.86 -1.82 -3.84
CA ASP A 91 -2.96 -0.70 -3.47
C ASP A 91 -1.63 -0.59 -4.23
N GLU A 92 -1.43 -1.31 -5.33
CA GLU A 92 -0.25 -1.10 -6.17
C GLU A 92 -0.36 0.24 -6.92
N GLY A 93 0.66 1.07 -6.74
CA GLY A 93 0.84 2.35 -7.41
C GLY A 93 2.16 2.38 -8.17
N VAL A 94 2.49 3.57 -8.68
CA VAL A 94 3.77 3.82 -9.34
C VAL A 94 4.47 4.98 -8.64
N CYS A 95 5.77 4.86 -8.42
CA CYS A 95 6.57 5.94 -7.89
C CYS A 95 6.69 7.07 -8.91
N THR A 96 6.10 8.23 -8.60
CA THR A 96 6.16 9.41 -9.47
C THR A 96 6.82 10.57 -8.74
N LYS A 97 7.39 11.49 -9.52
CA LYS A 97 7.93 12.73 -8.97
C LYS A 97 6.82 13.55 -8.35
N ILE A 98 7.12 14.14 -7.19
CA ILE A 98 6.25 15.13 -6.57
C ILE A 98 6.09 16.30 -7.55
N PRO A 99 4.85 16.64 -7.95
CA PRO A 99 4.58 17.76 -8.84
C PRO A 99 5.28 19.03 -8.34
N GLY A 100 6.01 19.72 -9.23
CA GLY A 100 6.72 20.97 -8.92
C GLY A 100 8.19 20.83 -8.53
N ARG A 101 8.74 19.61 -8.38
CA ARG A 101 10.15 19.38 -7.98
C ARG A 101 11.15 19.34 -9.15
N TRP A 102 10.93 20.16 -10.18
CA TRP A 102 11.86 20.52 -11.28
C TRP A 102 12.52 19.38 -12.12
N ARG A 103 12.21 19.32 -13.42
CA ARG A 103 13.13 18.82 -14.45
C ARG A 103 13.76 20.02 -15.16
N ARG A 104 15.09 20.12 -15.18
CA ARG A 104 15.81 21.26 -15.80
C ARG A 104 15.96 21.15 -17.32
N HIS A 105 15.67 19.99 -17.92
CA HIS A 105 15.80 19.76 -19.35
C HIS A 105 14.54 19.08 -19.91
N CYS A 106 13.74 19.85 -20.64
CA CYS A 106 12.69 19.33 -21.52
C CYS A 106 13.15 19.55 -22.96
N PRO A 107 13.13 18.53 -23.85
CA PRO A 107 13.59 18.67 -25.23
C PRO A 107 12.89 19.78 -26.02
N HIS A 108 11.61 20.02 -25.72
CA HIS A 108 10.77 21.01 -26.39
C HIS A 108 10.35 22.17 -25.47
N GLY A 109 11.05 22.34 -24.35
CA GLY A 109 10.68 23.28 -23.29
C GLY A 109 9.53 22.77 -22.40
N PRO A 110 9.43 23.26 -21.14
CA PRO A 110 8.34 22.89 -20.25
C PRO A 110 7.05 23.65 -20.61
N MET A 111 5.91 22.96 -20.50
CA MET A 111 4.58 23.57 -20.51
C MET A 111 4.00 23.60 -19.09
N MET A 112 3.03 24.49 -18.83
CA MET A 112 2.29 24.50 -17.57
C MET A 112 1.14 23.50 -17.62
N SER A 113 1.07 22.62 -16.63
CA SER A 113 -0.13 21.83 -16.38
C SER A 113 -1.27 22.72 -15.87
N GLY A 114 -2.50 22.20 -15.90
CA GLY A 114 -3.56 22.69 -15.01
C GLY A 114 -3.26 22.32 -13.54
N ALA A 115 -3.99 22.95 -12.61
CA ALA A 115 -4.09 22.42 -11.24
C ALA A 115 -4.75 21.03 -11.26
N GLY A 116 -4.45 20.21 -10.26
CA GLY A 116 -5.01 18.86 -10.18
C GLY A 116 -4.65 18.15 -8.89
N CYS A 117 -5.02 16.87 -8.81
CA CYS A 117 -4.85 16.02 -7.64
C CYS A 117 -4.38 14.62 -8.01
N ASN A 118 -3.71 13.96 -7.06
CA ASN A 118 -3.31 12.56 -7.12
C ASN A 118 -3.84 11.80 -5.90
N LEU A 119 -4.15 10.51 -6.09
CA LEU A 119 -4.33 9.57 -5.00
C LEU A 119 -2.98 9.00 -4.61
N VAL A 120 -2.53 9.33 -3.41
CA VAL A 120 -1.24 8.91 -2.90
C VAL A 120 -1.47 7.85 -1.83
N GLY A 121 -0.79 6.71 -1.94
CA GLY A 121 -0.77 5.70 -0.89
C GLY A 121 -0.01 6.20 0.33
N GLU A 122 -0.56 6.01 1.53
CA GLU A 122 0.23 6.15 2.75
C GLU A 122 1.04 4.86 2.95
N GLY A 123 2.26 4.85 2.41
CA GLY A 123 3.24 3.83 2.73
C GLY A 123 3.48 3.82 4.25
N ILE A 124 3.30 2.66 4.87
CA ILE A 124 3.57 2.25 6.26
C ILE A 124 4.29 3.31 7.12
N ALA A 125 3.52 4.29 7.58
CA ALA A 125 3.98 5.27 8.57
C ALA A 125 2.87 5.62 9.57
N ALA A 126 2.03 4.65 9.92
CA ALA A 126 1.27 4.70 11.17
C ALA A 126 2.10 3.98 12.25
N GLU A 127 2.59 4.72 13.25
CA GLU A 127 3.25 4.17 14.44
C GLU A 127 2.35 3.20 15.25
N ASN A 128 1.07 3.09 14.90
CA ASN A 128 0.06 2.45 15.73
C ASN A 128 -0.51 1.14 15.16
N GLY A 129 0.21 0.43 14.29
CA GLY A 129 -0.12 -0.96 13.89
C GLY A 129 -1.50 -1.17 13.24
N ASN A 130 -2.29 -0.12 13.05
CA ASN A 130 -3.56 -0.14 12.36
C ASN A 130 -3.26 0.00 10.87
N VAL A 131 -3.42 -1.10 10.14
CA VAL A 131 -3.26 -1.18 8.69
C VAL A 131 -4.51 -0.56 8.04
N ALA A 132 -4.70 0.75 8.22
CA ALA A 132 -5.63 1.47 7.38
C ALA A 132 -4.89 1.80 6.09
N ALA A 133 -5.11 0.98 5.05
CA ALA A 133 -4.74 1.27 3.66
C ALA A 133 -5.54 2.47 3.10
N ALA A 134 -5.56 3.58 3.83
CA ALA A 134 -6.25 4.79 3.45
C ALA A 134 -5.25 5.69 2.72
N GLY A 135 -5.28 5.61 1.39
CA GLY A 135 -4.63 6.64 0.58
C GLY A 135 -5.24 8.03 0.86
N LYS A 136 -4.59 9.08 0.37
CA LYS A 136 -5.09 10.46 0.49
C LYS A 136 -5.07 11.19 -0.84
N CYS A 137 -6.01 12.12 -0.98
CA CYS A 137 -6.02 13.07 -2.08
C CYS A 137 -5.06 14.22 -1.80
N VAL A 138 -3.98 14.30 -2.59
CA VAL A 138 -3.03 15.42 -2.57
C VAL A 138 -3.26 16.25 -3.83
N CYS A 139 -3.60 17.53 -3.63
CA CYS A 139 -3.82 18.47 -4.73
C CYS A 139 -2.72 19.53 -4.76
N GLY A 140 -2.39 19.99 -5.96
CA GLY A 140 -1.39 21.02 -6.16
C GLY A 140 -1.79 22.02 -7.25
N PRO A 141 -1.09 23.16 -7.31
CA PRO A 141 -1.28 24.16 -8.36
C PRO A 141 -0.74 23.67 -9.71
N SER A 142 -0.86 24.50 -10.75
CA SER A 142 -0.18 24.29 -12.02
C SER A 142 1.34 24.12 -11.84
N VAL A 143 1.92 23.12 -12.51
CA VAL A 143 3.36 22.82 -12.44
C VAL A 143 3.98 22.72 -13.84
N PRO A 144 5.29 22.98 -13.99
CA PRO A 144 6.02 22.70 -15.22
C PRO A 144 6.06 21.19 -15.53
N TRP A 145 5.84 20.81 -16.79
CA TRP A 145 5.86 19.44 -17.31
C TRP A 145 6.38 19.42 -18.76
N CYS A 146 7.15 18.39 -19.14
CA CYS A 146 7.63 18.20 -20.51
C CYS A 146 6.59 17.54 -21.46
N PRO A 147 6.33 18.12 -22.65
CA PRO A 147 5.48 17.48 -23.67
C PRO A 147 5.89 16.02 -23.95
N GLY A 148 4.92 15.10 -23.95
CA GLY A 148 5.15 13.66 -24.19
C GLY A 148 5.36 12.80 -22.93
N GLU A 149 5.61 13.41 -21.77
CA GLU A 149 5.58 12.68 -20.49
C GLU A 149 4.14 12.49 -19.97
N PRO A 150 3.88 11.54 -19.06
CA PRO A 150 2.60 11.43 -18.36
C PRO A 150 2.19 12.72 -17.64
N ARG A 151 0.88 12.96 -17.50
CA ARG A 151 0.36 14.12 -16.78
C ARG A 151 0.81 14.10 -15.31
N PRO A 152 1.13 15.26 -14.69
CA PRO A 152 1.54 15.33 -13.30
C PRO A 152 0.39 15.07 -12.30
N TYR A 153 -0.86 15.24 -12.76
CA TYR A 153 -2.05 14.99 -11.96
C TYR A 153 -2.97 14.00 -12.67
N MET A 154 -3.45 13.02 -11.92
CA MET A 154 -4.41 12.02 -12.39
C MET A 154 -5.84 12.56 -12.41
N TYR A 155 -6.19 13.40 -11.43
CA TYR A 155 -7.54 13.97 -11.28
C TYR A 155 -7.52 15.46 -11.48
N MET A 156 -8.54 16.01 -12.13
CA MET A 156 -8.63 17.45 -12.38
C MET A 156 -9.14 18.21 -11.14
N THR A 157 -9.97 17.56 -10.32
CA THR A 157 -10.57 18.20 -9.14
C THR A 157 -10.39 17.39 -7.87
N ARG A 158 -10.42 18.08 -6.73
CA ARG A 158 -10.41 17.44 -5.42
C ARG A 158 -11.64 16.56 -5.20
N HIS A 159 -12.79 16.96 -5.76
CA HIS A 159 -14.02 16.19 -5.65
C HIS A 159 -13.91 14.84 -6.36
N GLU A 160 -13.44 14.85 -7.61
CA GLU A 160 -13.17 13.64 -8.40
C GLU A 160 -12.18 12.72 -7.68
N CYS A 161 -11.08 13.27 -7.16
CA CYS A 161 -10.13 12.49 -6.38
C CYS A 161 -10.79 11.83 -5.16
N ARG A 162 -11.64 12.57 -4.41
CA ARG A 162 -12.32 12.04 -3.23
C ARG A 162 -13.30 10.92 -3.57
N LEU A 163 -14.07 11.06 -4.64
CA LEU A 163 -14.97 9.99 -5.09
C LEU A 163 -14.21 8.70 -5.42
N ASN A 164 -13.04 8.84 -6.05
CA ASN A 164 -12.16 7.73 -6.35
C ASN A 164 -11.53 7.12 -5.08
N LEU A 165 -11.17 7.94 -4.09
CA LEU A 165 -10.73 7.47 -2.77
C LEU A 165 -11.84 6.70 -2.04
N GLU A 166 -13.07 7.21 -2.05
CA GLU A 166 -14.23 6.57 -1.43
C GLU A 166 -14.54 5.23 -2.10
N ALA A 167 -14.53 5.18 -3.44
CA ALA A 167 -14.70 3.96 -4.21
C ALA A 167 -13.63 2.92 -3.84
N LYS A 168 -12.37 3.35 -3.69
CA LYS A 168 -11.27 2.50 -3.23
C LYS A 168 -11.54 1.91 -1.85
N ILE A 169 -11.89 2.75 -0.88
CA ILE A 169 -12.17 2.33 0.50
C ILE A 169 -13.37 1.36 0.53
N ALA A 170 -14.42 1.64 -0.24
CA ALA A 170 -15.58 0.78 -0.36
C ALA A 170 -15.22 -0.59 -0.97
N TYR A 171 -14.35 -0.63 -1.98
CA TYR A 171 -13.84 -1.87 -2.55
C TYR A 171 -13.02 -2.68 -1.54
N GLY A 172 -12.15 -2.01 -0.77
CA GLY A 172 -11.43 -2.63 0.35
C GLY A 172 -12.36 -3.31 1.36
N ARG A 173 -13.43 -2.62 1.76
CA ARG A 173 -14.44 -3.17 2.68
C ARG A 173 -15.20 -4.35 2.06
N THR A 174 -15.69 -4.22 0.83
CA THR A 174 -16.45 -5.30 0.17
C THR A 174 -15.61 -6.54 -0.07
N HIS A 175 -14.32 -6.41 -0.40
CA HIS A 175 -13.41 -7.55 -0.52
C HIS A 175 -13.14 -8.21 0.85
N SER A 176 -13.03 -7.42 1.92
CA SER A 176 -13.00 -7.92 3.29
C SER A 176 -14.28 -8.70 3.64
N PHE A 177 -15.47 -8.17 3.29
CA PHE A 177 -16.75 -8.86 3.45
C PHE A 177 -16.87 -10.14 2.60
N HIS A 178 -16.37 -10.15 1.35
CA HIS A 178 -16.38 -11.33 0.48
C HIS A 178 -15.44 -12.41 1.00
N MET A 179 -14.26 -12.03 1.51
CA MET A 179 -13.36 -12.94 2.23
C MET A 179 -14.09 -13.54 3.44
N GLN A 180 -14.79 -12.72 4.21
CA GLN A 180 -15.59 -13.17 5.36
C GLN A 180 -16.69 -14.15 4.95
N ALA A 181 -17.47 -13.85 3.91
CA ALA A 181 -18.53 -14.71 3.39
C ALA A 181 -18.01 -16.03 2.80
N TYR A 182 -16.84 -16.02 2.15
CA TYR A 182 -16.19 -17.23 1.67
C TYR A 182 -15.79 -18.16 2.81
N CYS A 183 -15.29 -17.60 3.91
CA CYS A 183 -14.98 -18.36 5.12
C CYS A 183 -16.23 -18.87 5.86
N ASP A 184 -17.38 -18.22 5.68
CA ASP A 184 -18.65 -18.66 6.23
C ASP A 184 -19.27 -19.85 5.47
N ILE A 185 -19.11 -19.90 4.15
CA ILE A 185 -19.63 -20.97 3.29
C ILE A 185 -18.81 -22.26 3.45
N ARG A 186 -17.47 -22.17 3.54
CA ARG A 186 -16.65 -23.33 3.93
C ARG A 186 -16.84 -23.57 5.43
N ARG A 187 -17.80 -24.43 5.80
CA ARG A 187 -18.13 -24.84 7.19
C ARG A 187 -16.99 -25.59 7.92
N TYR A 188 -15.84 -24.93 8.09
CA TYR A 188 -14.79 -25.35 9.01
C TYR A 188 -14.64 -24.25 10.07
N HIS A 189 -15.06 -24.56 11.30
CA HIS A 189 -14.99 -23.63 12.44
C HIS A 189 -13.59 -23.00 12.64
N ALA A 190 -12.53 -23.72 12.25
CA ALA A 190 -11.14 -23.26 12.30
C ALA A 190 -10.81 -22.14 11.29
N MET A 191 -11.39 -22.17 10.07
CA MET A 191 -11.18 -21.12 9.06
C MET A 191 -11.98 -19.86 9.37
N ARG A 192 -13.20 -20.01 9.91
CA ARG A 192 -14.08 -18.88 10.25
C ARG A 192 -13.46 -17.94 11.29
N SER A 193 -12.76 -18.50 12.28
CA SER A 193 -12.09 -17.77 13.36
C SER A 193 -10.79 -17.08 12.91
N ALA A 194 -10.09 -17.67 11.93
CA ALA A 194 -8.91 -17.06 11.31
C ALA A 194 -9.30 -15.87 10.40
N CYS A 195 -10.46 -15.94 9.74
CA CYS A 195 -10.93 -14.88 8.86
C CYS A 195 -11.52 -13.66 9.59
N SER A 196 -12.24 -13.84 10.70
CA SER A 196 -12.72 -12.72 11.52
C SER A 196 -11.59 -11.86 12.09
N ALA A 197 -10.39 -12.42 12.31
CA ALA A 197 -9.20 -11.67 12.68
C ALA A 197 -8.56 -10.89 11.51
N ALA A 198 -8.78 -11.35 10.27
CA ALA A 198 -8.29 -10.70 9.04
C ALA A 198 -9.26 -9.60 8.53
N ALA A 199 -10.56 -9.70 8.82
CA ALA A 199 -11.57 -8.73 8.42
C ALA A 199 -11.76 -7.56 9.42
N ALA A 200 -11.27 -7.69 10.66
CA ALA A 200 -11.40 -6.71 11.73
C ALA A 200 -10.19 -5.76 11.89
N ARG A 201 -9.30 -5.68 10.90
CA ARG A 201 -8.11 -4.81 10.90
C ARG A 201 -8.10 -3.87 9.71
#